data_AF-A0A183GI49-F1
#
_entry.id   AF-A0A183GI49-F1
#
_cell.length_a   1.000
_cell.length_b   1.000
_cell.length_c   1.000
_cell.angle_alpha   90.00
_cell.angle_beta   90.00
_cell.angle_gamma   90.00
#
_symmetry.space_group_name_H-M   'P 1'
#
loop_
_entity.id
_entity.type
_entity.pdbx_description
1 polymer ?
#
loop_
_entity_poly.entity_id
_entity_poly.type
_entity_poly.pdbx_seq_one_letter_code
_entity_poly.pdbx_strand_id
1 'polypeptide(L)'
;MFVSMMAFNAQVSDPRIGGTYMTLLNTLNNLGGNWPVTLILSLTDWFTWKDCVVKGTKNILYTCNTKALADQCAAGGDICEVAVDGYYISVALCSVIGLIW
;
A
#
# COMPACT_ATOMS: atom_id res chain seq x y z
N MET A 1 21.60 11.68 -8.12
CA MET A 1 21.37 11.69 -6.65
C MET A 1 22.20 10.66 -5.88
N PHE A 2 22.81 9.64 -6.53
CA PHE A 2 23.60 8.63 -5.82
C PHE A 2 24.86 9.19 -5.12
N VAL A 3 25.59 10.10 -5.78
CA VAL A 3 26.80 10.73 -5.20
C VAL A 3 26.47 11.61 -3.99
N SER A 4 25.36 12.37 -4.06
CA SER A 4 24.90 13.20 -2.94
C SER A 4 24.42 12.35 -1.75
N MET A 5 23.78 11.21 -2.01
CA MET A 5 23.35 10.27 -0.97
C MET A 5 24.55 9.63 -0.26
N MET A 6 25.58 9.23 -1.02
CA MET A 6 26.80 8.65 -0.44
C MET A 6 27.60 9.68 0.37
N ALA A 7 27.64 10.94 -0.07
CA ALA A 7 28.27 12.02 0.69
C ALA A 7 27.52 12.28 2.02
N PHE A 8 26.19 12.28 2.01
CA PHE A 8 25.37 12.41 3.22
C PHE A 8 25.58 11.24 4.19
N ASN A 9 25.55 10.00 3.68
CA ASN A 9 25.78 8.82 4.51
C ASN A 9 27.19 8.86 5.17
N ALA A 10 28.19 9.41 4.48
CA ALA A 10 29.55 9.58 5.03
C ALA A 10 29.59 10.63 6.14
N GLN A 11 28.85 11.71 5.95
CA GLN A 11 28.83 12.83 6.88
C GLN A 11 28.06 12.50 8.17
N VAL A 12 27.04 11.64 8.08
CA VAL A 12 26.23 11.21 9.23
C VAL A 12 26.84 10.00 9.96
N SER A 13 27.69 9.22 9.28
CA SER A 13 28.34 8.05 9.89
C SER A 13 29.40 8.46 10.92
N ASP A 14 29.31 7.90 12.13
CA ASP A 14 30.27 8.18 13.22
C ASP A 14 31.70 7.79 12.80
N PRO A 15 32.71 8.69 12.91
CA PRO A 15 34.09 8.40 12.54
C PRO A 15 34.73 7.22 13.30
N ARG A 16 34.24 6.83 14.49
CA ARG A 16 34.74 5.64 15.22
C ARG A 16 34.24 4.31 14.66
N ILE A 17 33.05 4.27 14.05
CA ILE A 17 32.46 3.04 13.50
C ILE A 17 31.79 3.30 12.13
N GLY A 18 32.43 4.14 11.30
CA GLY A 18 31.83 4.66 10.08
C GLY A 18 31.54 3.59 9.03
N GLY A 19 32.37 2.53 8.99
CA GLY A 19 32.18 1.41 8.06
C GLY A 19 30.87 0.64 8.27
N THR A 20 30.47 0.37 9.53
CA THR A 20 29.21 -0.34 9.80
C THR A 20 28.00 0.56 9.56
N TYR A 21 28.08 1.84 9.95
CA TYR A 21 27.01 2.81 9.69
C TYR A 21 26.81 3.04 8.20
N MET A 22 27.88 3.19 7.43
CA MET A 22 27.80 3.28 5.97
C MET A 22 27.18 2.04 5.34
N THR A 23 27.58 0.85 5.78
CA THR A 23 27.03 -0.40 5.26
C THR A 23 25.53 -0.51 5.57
N LEU A 24 25.12 -0.18 6.80
CA LEU A 24 23.71 -0.19 7.21
C LEU A 24 22.86 0.86 6.48
N LEU A 25 23.38 2.08 6.28
CA LEU A 25 22.68 3.10 5.51
C LEU A 25 22.55 2.69 4.03
N ASN A 26 23.53 1.96 3.49
CA ASN A 26 23.49 1.49 2.11
C ASN A 26 22.53 0.30 1.94
N THR A 27 22.38 -0.56 2.95
CA THR A 27 21.35 -1.61 2.93
C THR A 27 19.96 -1.01 3.05
N LEU A 28 19.76 -0.05 3.96
CA LEU A 28 18.50 0.69 4.08
C LEU A 28 18.14 1.45 2.81
N ASN A 29 19.11 2.05 2.12
CA ASN A 29 18.86 2.74 0.84
C ASN A 29 18.42 1.78 -0.26
N ASN A 30 19.01 0.57 -0.34
CA ASN A 30 18.56 -0.46 -1.28
C ASN A 30 17.17 -1.02 -0.93
N LEU A 31 16.87 -1.19 0.36
CA LEU A 31 15.52 -1.60 0.81
C LEU A 31 14.49 -0.48 0.59
N GLY A 32 14.95 0.77 0.74
CA GLY A 32 14.22 2.02 0.57
C GLY A 32 13.61 2.22 -0.81
N GLY A 33 14.18 1.60 -1.84
CA GLY A 33 13.65 1.65 -3.19
C GLY A 33 12.37 0.82 -3.39
N ASN A 34 12.19 -0.26 -2.64
CA ASN A 34 11.12 -1.26 -2.90
C ASN A 34 10.03 -1.31 -1.82
N TRP A 35 10.35 -0.94 -0.58
CA TRP A 35 9.35 -0.92 0.50
C TRP A 35 8.13 0.01 0.30
N PRO A 36 8.15 1.10 -0.50
CA PRO A 36 6.96 1.95 -0.62
C PRO A 36 5.85 1.23 -1.38
N VAL A 37 6.21 0.36 -2.34
CA VAL A 37 5.25 -0.40 -3.16
C VAL A 37 4.49 -1.39 -2.29
N THR A 38 5.17 -2.11 -1.40
CA THR A 38 4.51 -3.07 -0.51
C THR A 38 3.62 -2.36 0.51
N LEU A 39 4.05 -1.20 1.04
CA LEU A 39 3.21 -0.38 1.92
C LEU A 39 1.97 0.14 1.21
N ILE A 40 2.10 0.68 0.00
CA ILE A 40 0.95 1.21 -0.75
C ILE A 40 -0.08 0.10 -1.05
N LEU A 41 0.38 -1.08 -1.47
CA LEU A 41 -0.51 -2.21 -1.77
C LEU A 41 -1.22 -2.72 -0.51
N SER A 42 -0.51 -2.78 0.62
CA SER A 42 -1.11 -3.16 1.91
C SER A 42 -2.16 -2.14 2.38
N LEU A 43 -1.92 -0.85 2.16
CA LEU A 43 -2.89 0.20 2.50
C LEU A 43 -4.12 0.13 1.59
N THR A 44 -3.91 -0.07 0.29
CA THR A 44 -5.00 -0.19 -0.69
C THR A 44 -5.94 -1.36 -0.37
N ASP A 45 -5.42 -2.51 0.04
CA ASP A 45 -6.26 -3.66 0.43
C ASP A 45 -7.13 -3.32 1.66
N TRP A 46 -6.59 -2.54 2.61
CA TRP A 46 -7.35 -2.02 3.75
C TRP A 46 -8.44 -1.02 3.37
N PHE A 47 -8.19 -0.18 2.37
CA PHE A 47 -9.13 0.83 1.88
C PHE A 47 -10.11 0.30 0.84
N THR A 48 -10.00 -0.96 0.42
CA THR A 48 -10.88 -1.54 -0.60
C THR A 48 -12.17 -2.06 0.02
N TRP A 49 -13.31 -1.63 -0.52
CA TRP A 49 -14.64 -2.07 -0.08
C TRP A 49 -15.30 -2.89 -1.19
N LYS A 50 -15.80 -4.06 -0.82
CA LYS A 50 -16.47 -5.01 -1.72
C LYS A 50 -17.90 -5.19 -1.25
N ASP A 51 -18.85 -5.20 -2.17
CA ASP A 51 -20.27 -5.38 -1.89
C ASP A 51 -20.80 -6.62 -2.61
N CYS A 52 -21.69 -7.35 -1.96
CA CYS A 52 -22.41 -8.47 -2.55
C CYS A 52 -23.64 -7.94 -3.31
N VAL A 53 -23.69 -8.23 -4.60
CA VAL A 53 -24.71 -7.74 -5.54
C VAL A 53 -25.47 -8.91 -6.16
N VAL A 54 -26.80 -8.82 -6.17
CA VAL A 54 -27.66 -9.85 -6.77
C VAL A 54 -27.48 -9.91 -8.28
N LYS A 55 -27.28 -11.12 -8.80
CA LYS A 55 -27.11 -11.38 -10.22
C LYS A 55 -28.41 -11.05 -10.99
N GLY A 56 -28.43 -9.91 -11.66
CA GLY A 56 -29.54 -9.46 -12.52
C GLY A 56 -30.37 -8.28 -11.98
N THR A 57 -30.36 -8.01 -10.67
CA THR A 57 -31.10 -6.88 -10.08
C THR A 57 -30.23 -5.75 -9.53
N LYS A 58 -28.89 -5.89 -9.54
CA LYS A 58 -27.94 -4.88 -9.03
C LYS A 58 -28.26 -4.35 -7.62
N ASN A 59 -29.08 -5.07 -6.85
CA ASN A 59 -29.42 -4.69 -5.48
C ASN A 59 -28.27 -5.10 -4.56
N ILE A 60 -27.83 -4.15 -3.74
CA ILE A 60 -26.76 -4.31 -2.76
C ILE A 60 -27.39 -4.94 -1.51
N LEU A 61 -26.91 -6.14 -1.14
CA LEU A 61 -27.40 -6.86 0.05
C LEU A 61 -26.58 -6.51 1.30
N TYR A 62 -25.27 -6.76 1.23
CA TYR A 62 -24.33 -6.56 2.34
C TYR A 62 -22.88 -6.49 1.82
N THR A 63 -21.95 -6.06 2.67
CA THR A 63 -20.52 -5.93 2.36
C THR A 63 -19.79 -7.28 2.39
N CYS A 64 -18.96 -7.53 1.39
CA CYS A 64 -18.19 -8.76 1.17
C CYS A 64 -16.69 -8.58 1.49
N ASN A 65 -16.36 -8.05 2.67
CA ASN A 65 -14.97 -7.76 3.03
C ASN A 65 -14.24 -8.98 3.64
N THR A 66 -14.97 -9.93 4.23
CA THR A 66 -14.38 -11.14 4.82
C THR A 66 -14.65 -12.37 3.95
N LYS A 67 -13.78 -13.38 4.03
CA LYS A 67 -13.95 -14.65 3.29
C LYS A 67 -15.28 -15.34 3.61
N ALA A 68 -15.72 -15.30 4.86
CA ALA A 68 -17.00 -15.88 5.27
C ALA A 68 -18.20 -15.20 4.59
N LEU A 69 -18.16 -13.86 4.44
CA LEU A 69 -19.20 -13.09 3.74
C LEU A 69 -19.14 -13.32 2.23
N ALA A 70 -17.94 -13.50 1.66
CA ALA A 70 -17.76 -13.88 0.27
C ALA A 70 -18.32 -15.26 -0.05
N ASP A 71 -18.07 -16.24 0.81
CA ASP A 71 -18.57 -17.59 0.66
C ASP A 71 -20.11 -17.65 0.80
N GLN A 72 -20.68 -16.83 1.69
CA GLN A 72 -22.14 -16.67 1.80
C GLN A 72 -22.76 -16.05 0.55
N CYS A 73 -22.10 -15.05 -0.05
CA CYS A 73 -22.55 -14.41 -1.28
C CYS A 73 -22.52 -15.39 -2.46
N ALA A 74 -21.44 -16.15 -2.59
CA ALA A 74 -21.30 -17.19 -3.61
C ALA A 74 -22.30 -18.35 -3.42
N ALA A 75 -22.57 -18.75 -2.17
CA ALA A 75 -23.57 -19.77 -1.85
C ALA A 75 -25.00 -19.33 -2.21
N GLY A 76 -25.28 -18.01 -2.17
CA GLY A 76 -26.54 -17.42 -2.62
C GLY A 76 -26.67 -17.30 -4.15
N GLY A 77 -25.60 -17.58 -4.91
CA GLY A 77 -25.57 -17.37 -6.36
C GLY A 77 -25.31 -15.92 -6.78
N ASP A 78 -24.93 -15.07 -5.82
CA ASP A 78 -24.65 -13.64 -5.99
C ASP A 78 -23.16 -13.39 -6.25
N ILE A 79 -22.81 -12.16 -6.66
CA ILE A 79 -21.45 -11.80 -7.07
C ILE A 79 -20.94 -10.70 -6.13
N CYS A 80 -19.74 -10.90 -5.55
CA CYS A 80 -19.04 -9.81 -4.87
C CYS A 80 -18.34 -8.92 -5.90
N GLU A 81 -18.88 -7.72 -6.10
CA GLU A 81 -18.24 -6.69 -6.91
C GLU A 81 -17.50 -5.70 -6.01
N VAL A 82 -16.40 -5.13 -6.53
CA VAL A 82 -15.67 -4.07 -5.84
C VAL A 82 -16.49 -2.79 -5.97
N ALA A 83 -17.05 -2.29 -4.87
CA ALA A 83 -17.85 -1.07 -4.86
C ALA A 83 -16.96 0.17 -4.85
N VAL A 84 -15.90 0.14 -4.03
CA VAL A 84 -14.90 1.22 -3.95
C VAL A 84 -13.52 0.61 -3.98
N ASP A 85 -12.77 0.96 -5.03
CA ASP A 85 -11.38 0.56 -5.18
C ASP A 85 -10.47 1.49 -4.36
N GLY A 86 -9.78 0.92 -3.37
CA GLY A 86 -8.87 1.65 -2.49
C GLY A 86 -7.73 2.33 -3.24
N TYR A 87 -7.43 1.90 -4.47
CA TYR A 87 -6.42 2.51 -5.33
C TYR A 87 -6.71 3.98 -5.58
N TYR A 88 -7.94 4.34 -5.95
CA TYR A 88 -8.28 5.74 -6.23
C TYR A 88 -8.19 6.62 -4.98
N ILE A 89 -8.57 6.07 -3.81
CA ILE A 89 -8.42 6.77 -2.52
C ILE A 89 -6.95 6.99 -2.22
N SER A 90 -6.11 5.96 -2.36
CA SER A 90 -4.67 6.04 -2.09
C SER A 90 -3.97 7.06 -2.99
N VAL A 91 -4.30 7.08 -4.28
CA VAL A 91 -3.74 8.01 -5.26
C VAL A 91 -4.15 9.45 -4.95
N ALA A 92 -5.42 9.69 -4.63
CA ALA A 92 -5.90 11.01 -4.25
C ALA A 92 -5.17 11.53 -3.00
N LEU A 93 -5.01 10.68 -1.99
CA LEU A 93 -4.34 11.01 -0.73
C LEU A 93 -2.86 11.33 -0.95
N CYS A 94 -2.13 10.48 -1.68
CA CYS A 94 -0.72 10.74 -2.03
C CYS A 94 -0.56 12.01 -2.88
N SER A 95 -1.50 12.30 -3.78
CA SER A 95 -1.45 13.52 -4.61
C SER A 95 -1.62 14.78 -3.76
N VAL A 96 -2.57 14.78 -2.81
CA VAL A 96 -2.78 15.91 -1.90
C VAL A 96 -1.56 16.13 -1.00
N ILE A 97 -0.97 15.06 -0.44
CA ILE A 97 0.27 15.16 0.34
C ILE A 97 1.39 15.74 -0.50
N GLY A 98 1.56 15.26 -1.74
CA GLY A 98 2.58 15.75 -2.66
C GLY A 98 2.40 17.21 -3.10
N LEU A 99 1.18 17.74 -3.06
CA LEU A 99 0.91 19.16 -3.31
C LEU A 99 1.19 20.05 -2.09
N ILE A 100 1.14 19.48 -0.88
CA ILE A 100 1.37 20.19 0.38
C ILE A 100 2.86 20.24 0.74
N TRP A 101 3.63 19.21 0.36
CA TRP A 101 5.07 19.11 0.62
C TRP A 101 5.91 19.91 -0.37
#